data_AF-A0A9C6W7T8-F1
#
_entry.id   AF-A0A9C6W7T8-F1
#
_cell.length_a   1.000
_cell.length_b   1.000
_cell.length_c   1.000
_cell.angle_alpha   90.00
_cell.angle_beta   90.00
_cell.angle_gamma   90.00
#
_symmetry.space_group_name_H-M   'P 1'
#
loop_
_entity.id
_entity.type
_entity.pdbx_description
1 polymer ?
#
loop_
_entity_poly.entity_id
_entity_poly.type
_entity_poly.pdbx_seq_one_letter_code
_entity_poly.pdbx_strand_id
1 'polypeptide(L)'
;MTISFCLSSHLNLIFNKEKVKDVLLFIKNDHNYYMNRPENKILQFYTAQGNKVVLCYLTYICSTVLAFLMISTISLVTDLIVPSNHSKEISLPVIADYGVDTQQYFYYVFICICITVFIIGVVIFTTYSAYMLYVQHACALFAIVSYQLRTMHILDTSSLINLKDRHLLEKYKNVELSQEEKEKIFRKLLLCIKEHKNAIRYSNLLESLFTKFILTQIFFHIICLSIGGVGIVLNLGNTDEITRFGSLALVQVIHIFILCLPGQRLLNHSEEVYVATCEIVWYMLPKKFHNLYMFLIARTMIFSKITAFKIAVMSMETFLAVKISYCNSLDNRKSIRNFIIIYIFRLFKPQ
;
A
#
# COMPACT_ATOMS: atom_id res chain seq x y z
N MET A 1 -10.55 11.80 -17.10
CA MET A 1 -10.26 11.58 -15.66
C MET A 1 -9.10 10.61 -15.43
N THR A 2 -9.08 9.43 -16.07
CA THR A 2 -7.95 8.46 -16.03
C THR A 2 -6.61 9.07 -16.48
N ILE A 3 -6.61 9.91 -17.52
CA ILE A 3 -5.40 10.64 -17.95
C ILE A 3 -4.90 11.60 -16.87
N SER A 4 -5.80 12.36 -16.23
CA SER A 4 -5.46 13.28 -15.13
C SER A 4 -4.90 12.53 -13.91
N PHE A 5 -5.47 11.36 -13.60
CA PHE A 5 -4.97 10.44 -12.59
C PHE A 5 -3.52 10.00 -12.88
N CYS A 6 -3.24 9.50 -14.09
CA CYS A 6 -1.88 9.10 -14.49
C CYS A 6 -0.89 10.27 -14.49
N LEU A 7 -1.33 11.44 -14.97
CA LEU A 7 -0.53 12.66 -14.98
C LEU A 7 -0.14 13.04 -13.54
N SER A 8 -1.07 12.97 -12.60
CA SER A 8 -0.81 13.27 -11.19
C SER A 8 0.23 12.33 -10.57
N SER A 9 0.17 11.04 -10.90
CA SER A 9 1.13 10.04 -10.43
C SER A 9 2.53 10.29 -10.98
N HIS A 10 2.62 10.61 -12.28
CA HIS A 10 3.89 10.88 -12.95
C HIS A 10 4.52 12.20 -12.49
N LEU A 11 3.72 13.25 -12.35
CA LEU A 11 4.17 14.53 -11.79
C LEU A 11 4.69 14.36 -10.36
N ASN A 12 4.04 13.54 -9.53
CA ASN A 12 4.54 13.30 -8.18
C ASN A 12 5.93 12.66 -8.17
N LEU A 13 6.22 11.75 -9.12
CA LEU A 13 7.54 11.14 -9.27
C LEU A 13 8.59 12.17 -9.69
N ILE A 14 8.25 13.05 -10.64
CA ILE A 14 9.13 14.11 -11.13
C ILE A 14 9.45 15.11 -10.00
N PHE A 15 8.42 15.60 -9.30
CA PHE A 15 8.60 16.60 -8.23
C PHE A 15 9.34 16.05 -7.00
N ASN A 16 9.29 14.73 -6.76
CA ASN A 16 9.96 14.11 -5.61
C ASN A 16 11.16 13.24 -6.00
N LYS A 17 11.79 13.48 -7.17
CA LYS A 17 12.92 12.68 -7.66
C LYS A 17 14.05 12.51 -6.64
N GLU A 18 14.42 13.57 -5.93
CA GLU A 18 15.46 13.49 -4.88
C GLU A 18 15.05 12.57 -3.73
N LYS A 19 13.80 12.63 -3.27
CA LYS A 19 13.30 11.71 -2.22
C LYS A 19 13.27 10.27 -2.69
N VAL A 20 12.91 10.02 -3.97
CA VAL A 20 12.95 8.67 -4.55
C VAL A 20 14.38 8.14 -4.55
N LYS A 21 15.35 8.97 -4.94
CA LYS A 21 16.77 8.64 -4.87
C LYS A 21 17.21 8.33 -3.44
N ASP A 22 16.80 9.14 -2.46
CA ASP A 22 17.10 8.89 -1.05
C ASP A 22 16.54 7.55 -0.56
N VAL A 23 15.29 7.22 -0.92
CA VAL A 23 14.67 5.92 -0.59
C VAL A 23 15.46 4.76 -1.19
N LEU A 24 15.84 4.85 -2.47
CA LEU A 24 16.61 3.81 -3.15
C LEU A 24 18.02 3.65 -2.56
N LEU A 25 18.68 4.76 -2.22
CA LEU A 25 19.98 4.73 -1.53
C LEU A 25 19.86 4.11 -0.14
N PHE A 26 18.77 4.40 0.58
CA PHE A 26 18.49 3.79 1.88
C PHE A 26 18.35 2.28 1.76
N ILE A 27 17.54 1.79 0.81
CA ILE A 27 17.36 0.35 0.54
C ILE A 27 18.69 -0.31 0.17
N LYS A 28 19.49 0.32 -0.70
CA LYS A 28 20.81 -0.19 -1.09
C LYS A 28 21.76 -0.30 0.10
N ASN A 29 21.80 0.72 0.94
CA ASN A 29 22.66 0.75 2.13
C ASN A 29 22.23 -0.30 3.15
N ASP A 30 20.92 -0.46 3.39
CA ASP A 30 20.39 -1.51 4.26
C ASP A 30 20.73 -2.91 3.74
N HIS A 31 20.58 -3.15 2.44
CA HIS A 31 20.94 -4.43 1.84
C HIS A 31 22.41 -4.77 2.08
N ASN A 32 23.32 -3.82 1.84
CA ASN A 32 24.75 -4.00 2.11
C ASN A 32 25.03 -4.21 3.61
N TYR A 33 24.31 -3.50 4.48
CA TYR A 33 24.47 -3.58 5.93
C TYR A 33 24.05 -4.94 6.50
N TYR A 34 22.93 -5.49 6.01
CA TYR A 34 22.42 -6.78 6.47
C TYR A 34 23.01 -7.98 5.73
N MET A 35 23.68 -7.81 4.59
CA MET A 35 24.16 -8.92 3.72
C MET A 35 24.79 -10.10 4.48
N ASN A 36 25.70 -9.81 5.43
CA ASN A 36 26.45 -10.82 6.20
C ASN A 36 25.86 -11.11 7.58
N ARG A 37 24.69 -10.57 7.89
CA ARG A 37 24.04 -10.68 9.20
C ARG A 37 22.90 -11.71 9.17
N PRO A 38 22.58 -12.37 10.30
CA PRO A 38 21.48 -13.34 10.34
C PRO A 38 20.12 -12.71 9.98
N GLU A 39 19.95 -11.42 10.24
CA GLU A 39 18.75 -10.64 9.89
C GLU A 39 18.51 -10.55 8.37
N ASN A 40 19.51 -10.84 7.53
CA ASN A 40 19.33 -10.93 6.07
C ASN A 40 18.24 -11.93 5.68
N LYS A 41 18.06 -13.02 6.46
CA LYS A 41 16.99 -14.00 6.21
C LYS A 41 15.60 -13.36 6.31
N ILE A 42 15.42 -12.45 7.26
CA ILE A 42 14.18 -11.69 7.42
C ILE A 42 14.02 -10.75 6.22
N LEU A 43 15.07 -10.01 5.87
CA LEU A 43 15.04 -9.10 4.72
C LEU A 43 14.65 -9.83 3.43
N GLN A 44 15.28 -10.98 3.13
CA GLN A 44 14.98 -11.83 1.97
C GLN A 44 13.54 -12.36 1.99
N PHE A 45 13.03 -12.77 3.16
CA PHE A 45 11.63 -13.20 3.30
C PHE A 45 10.67 -12.08 2.91
N TYR A 46 10.90 -10.85 3.38
CA TYR A 46 10.07 -9.69 3.04
C TYR A 46 10.22 -9.27 1.58
N THR A 47 11.41 -9.38 0.98
CA THR A 47 11.63 -9.17 -0.46
C THR A 47 10.84 -10.19 -1.29
N ALA A 48 10.92 -11.48 -0.94
CA ALA A 48 10.17 -12.53 -1.63
C ALA A 48 8.65 -12.34 -1.50
N GLN A 49 8.17 -11.94 -0.31
CA GLN A 49 6.77 -11.62 -0.10
C GLN A 49 6.33 -10.38 -0.91
N GLY A 50 7.17 -9.33 -0.95
CA GLY A 50 6.92 -8.14 -1.78
C GLY A 50 6.80 -8.48 -3.27
N ASN A 51 7.69 -9.33 -3.78
CA ASN A 51 7.65 -9.80 -5.16
C ASN A 51 6.36 -10.57 -5.48
N LYS A 52 5.87 -11.42 -4.55
CA LYS A 52 4.58 -12.10 -4.72
C LYS A 52 3.42 -11.12 -4.77
N VAL A 53 3.40 -10.11 -3.90
CA VAL A 53 2.35 -9.07 -3.90
C VAL A 53 2.35 -8.29 -5.23
N VAL A 54 3.53 -7.89 -5.71
CA VAL A 54 3.67 -7.19 -7.00
C VAL A 54 3.24 -8.08 -8.16
N LEU A 55 3.57 -9.38 -8.13
CA LEU A 55 3.14 -10.33 -9.16
C LEU A 55 1.61 -10.48 -9.17
N CYS A 56 0.96 -10.65 -8.02
CA CYS A 56 -0.49 -10.68 -7.94
C CYS A 56 -1.13 -9.39 -8.48
N TYR A 57 -0.54 -8.23 -8.16
CA TYR A 57 -1.02 -6.96 -8.67
C TYR A 57 -0.80 -6.82 -10.19
N LEU A 58 0.31 -7.31 -10.73
CA LEU A 58 0.56 -7.36 -12.17
C LEU A 58 -0.51 -8.20 -12.87
N THR A 59 -0.82 -9.40 -12.35
CA THR A 59 -1.87 -10.26 -12.90
C THR A 59 -3.23 -9.54 -12.91
N TYR A 60 -3.55 -8.81 -11.83
CA TYR A 60 -4.75 -7.98 -11.76
C TYR A 60 -4.77 -6.88 -12.83
N ILE A 61 -3.70 -6.10 -12.98
CA ILE A 61 -3.63 -5.04 -14.01
C ILE A 61 -3.69 -5.63 -15.43
N CYS A 62 -2.98 -6.72 -15.71
CA CYS A 62 -3.05 -7.39 -17.00
C CYS A 62 -4.45 -7.91 -17.30
N SER A 63 -5.13 -8.52 -16.32
CA SER A 63 -6.51 -9.01 -16.49
C SER A 63 -7.51 -7.89 -16.77
N THR A 64 -7.38 -6.74 -16.10
CA THR A 64 -8.27 -5.59 -16.29
C THR A 64 -8.04 -4.89 -17.64
N VAL A 65 -6.78 -4.72 -18.05
CA VAL A 65 -6.44 -4.21 -19.39
C VAL A 65 -6.95 -5.16 -20.47
N LEU A 66 -6.73 -6.47 -20.33
CA LEU A 66 -7.21 -7.46 -21.29
C LEU A 66 -8.75 -7.45 -21.37
N ALA A 67 -9.45 -7.43 -20.23
CA ALA A 67 -10.91 -7.35 -20.21
C ALA A 67 -11.44 -6.11 -20.94
N PHE A 68 -10.79 -4.95 -20.75
CA PHE A 68 -11.16 -3.72 -21.45
C PHE A 68 -10.96 -3.82 -22.97
N LEU A 69 -9.85 -4.40 -23.41
CA LEU A 69 -9.59 -4.63 -24.83
C LEU A 69 -10.59 -5.63 -25.43
N MET A 70 -10.95 -6.69 -24.69
CA MET A 70 -11.93 -7.68 -25.15
C MET A 70 -13.34 -7.12 -25.30
N ILE A 71 -13.80 -6.27 -24.37
CA ILE A 71 -15.08 -5.55 -24.52
C ILE A 71 -15.10 -4.74 -25.82
N SER A 72 -13.96 -4.09 -26.11
CA SER A 72 -13.79 -3.25 -27.29
C SER A 72 -13.81 -4.05 -28.59
N THR A 73 -13.20 -5.24 -28.63
CA THR A 73 -13.17 -6.10 -29.83
C THR A 73 -14.47 -6.88 -30.03
N ILE A 74 -15.14 -7.30 -28.95
CA ILE A 74 -16.44 -7.98 -29.03
C ILE A 74 -17.47 -7.07 -29.71
N SER A 75 -17.55 -5.80 -29.32
CA SER A 75 -18.45 -4.82 -29.96
C SER A 75 -18.19 -4.73 -31.47
N LEU A 76 -16.91 -4.71 -31.88
CA LEU A 76 -16.55 -4.63 -33.30
C LEU A 76 -16.92 -5.91 -34.07
N VAL A 77 -16.74 -7.09 -33.48
CA VAL A 77 -17.04 -8.38 -34.11
C VAL A 77 -18.55 -8.60 -34.22
N THR A 78 -19.33 -8.21 -33.21
CA THR A 78 -20.80 -8.29 -33.26
C THR A 78 -21.37 -7.44 -34.38
N ASP A 79 -20.79 -6.26 -34.62
CA ASP A 79 -21.23 -5.36 -35.69
C ASP A 79 -20.86 -5.89 -37.09
N LEU A 80 -19.79 -6.69 -37.22
CA LEU A 80 -19.40 -7.34 -38.48
C LEU A 80 -20.25 -8.56 -38.84
N ILE A 81 -20.64 -9.37 -37.85
CA ILE A 81 -21.35 -10.65 -38.08
C ILE A 81 -22.85 -10.45 -38.28
N VAL A 82 -23.47 -9.49 -37.56
CA VAL A 82 -24.89 -9.17 -37.67
C VAL A 82 -25.03 -7.69 -38.06
N PRO A 83 -24.91 -7.35 -39.36
CA PRO A 83 -25.22 -6.01 -39.82
C PRO A 83 -26.72 -5.75 -39.62
N SER A 84 -27.07 -5.05 -38.55
CA SER A 84 -28.43 -4.58 -38.32
C SER A 84 -28.82 -3.67 -39.49
N ASN A 85 -29.96 -3.96 -40.15
CA ASN A 85 -30.49 -3.18 -41.28
C ASN A 85 -30.84 -1.71 -40.97
N HIS A 86 -30.64 -1.28 -39.73
CA HIS A 86 -30.64 0.13 -39.34
C HIS A 86 -29.21 0.57 -39.04
N SER A 87 -28.78 1.63 -39.74
CA SER A 87 -27.53 2.37 -39.58
C SER A 87 -27.24 2.71 -38.11
N LYS A 88 -26.56 1.79 -37.42
CA LYS A 88 -26.12 1.98 -36.05
C LYS A 88 -24.66 2.46 -36.10
N GLU A 89 -24.39 3.64 -35.58
CA GLU A 89 -23.04 4.22 -35.54
C GLU A 89 -22.11 3.28 -34.76
N ILE A 90 -20.95 2.98 -35.35
CA ILE A 90 -19.91 2.15 -34.72
C ILE A 90 -19.47 2.84 -33.43
N SER A 91 -19.83 2.28 -32.27
CA SER A 91 -19.55 2.91 -30.98
C SER A 91 -18.13 2.59 -30.53
N LEU A 92 -17.25 3.59 -30.55
CA LEU A 92 -15.93 3.51 -29.94
C LEU A 92 -16.04 3.28 -28.41
N PRO A 93 -15.15 2.47 -27.81
CA PRO A 93 -15.15 2.21 -26.36
C PRO A 93 -14.97 3.48 -25.50
N VAL A 94 -14.35 4.50 -26.09
CA VAL A 94 -14.18 5.82 -25.50
C VAL A 94 -14.86 6.83 -26.41
N ILE A 95 -15.95 7.44 -25.91
CA ILE A 95 -16.63 8.52 -26.60
C ILE A 95 -15.80 9.79 -26.37
N ALA A 96 -15.07 10.21 -27.39
CA ALA A 96 -14.31 11.46 -27.41
C ALA A 96 -14.40 12.09 -28.80
N ASP A 97 -14.33 13.42 -28.85
CA ASP A 97 -14.16 14.14 -30.10
C ASP A 97 -12.69 14.05 -30.52
N TYR A 98 -12.43 13.25 -31.57
CA TYR A 98 -11.08 13.03 -32.07
C TYR A 98 -10.66 14.07 -33.13
N GLY A 99 -11.54 15.03 -33.47
CA GLY A 99 -11.27 16.07 -34.47
C GLY A 99 -11.10 15.53 -35.90
N VAL A 100 -11.45 14.26 -36.11
CA VAL A 100 -11.34 13.51 -37.37
C VAL A 100 -12.60 12.67 -37.51
N ASP A 101 -13.06 12.44 -38.74
CA ASP A 101 -14.20 11.54 -39.00
C ASP A 101 -13.89 10.13 -38.48
N THR A 102 -14.56 9.77 -37.39
CA THR A 102 -14.38 8.51 -36.67
C THR A 102 -14.78 7.30 -37.49
N GLN A 103 -15.63 7.45 -38.51
CA GLN A 103 -16.01 6.34 -39.38
C GLN A 103 -14.95 6.06 -40.44
N GLN A 104 -14.30 7.10 -40.98
CA GLN A 104 -13.25 6.95 -41.99
C GLN A 104 -11.92 6.45 -41.39
N TYR A 105 -11.56 6.92 -40.19
CA TYR A 105 -10.27 6.63 -39.54
C TYR A 105 -10.36 5.64 -38.37
N PHE A 106 -11.44 4.87 -38.31
CA PHE A 106 -11.77 3.99 -37.19
C PHE A 106 -10.60 3.13 -36.69
N TYR A 107 -9.94 2.39 -37.58
CA TYR A 107 -8.83 1.48 -37.20
C TYR A 107 -7.62 2.22 -36.61
N TYR A 108 -7.29 3.40 -37.16
CA TYR A 108 -6.19 4.22 -36.64
C TYR A 108 -6.51 4.75 -35.23
N VAL A 109 -7.74 5.27 -35.04
CA VAL A 109 -8.21 5.74 -33.73
C VAL A 109 -8.25 4.59 -32.72
N PHE A 110 -8.73 3.42 -33.12
CA PHE A 110 -8.78 2.23 -32.27
C PHE A 110 -7.40 1.77 -31.78
N ILE A 111 -6.41 1.68 -32.68
CA ILE A 111 -5.03 1.33 -32.32
C ILE A 111 -4.45 2.36 -31.33
N CYS A 112 -4.67 3.66 -31.58
CA CYS A 112 -4.25 4.72 -30.67
C CYS A 112 -4.86 4.58 -29.26
N ILE A 113 -6.14 4.22 -29.17
CA ILE A 113 -6.81 3.96 -27.88
C ILE A 113 -6.15 2.76 -27.17
N CYS A 114 -5.92 1.65 -27.89
CA CYS A 114 -5.28 0.46 -27.33
C CYS A 114 -3.88 0.77 -26.75
N ILE A 115 -3.06 1.51 -27.50
CA ILE A 115 -1.73 1.95 -27.05
C ILE A 115 -1.85 2.84 -25.81
N THR A 116 -2.80 3.78 -25.82
CA THR A 116 -3.00 4.70 -24.69
C THR A 116 -3.41 3.95 -23.43
N VAL A 117 -4.33 3.00 -23.52
CA VAL A 117 -4.76 2.16 -22.38
C VAL A 117 -3.61 1.32 -21.84
N PHE A 118 -2.78 0.76 -22.72
CA PHE A 118 -1.59 0.01 -22.30
C PHE A 118 -0.59 0.89 -21.54
N ILE A 119 -0.27 2.07 -22.07
CA ILE A 119 0.64 3.03 -21.41
C ILE A 119 0.09 3.44 -20.03
N ILE A 120 -1.22 3.73 -19.95
CA ILE A 120 -1.90 4.03 -18.68
C ILE A 120 -1.73 2.87 -17.69
N GLY A 121 -1.97 1.64 -18.12
CA GLY A 121 -1.81 0.44 -17.28
C GLY A 121 -0.39 0.30 -16.73
N VAL A 122 0.64 0.52 -17.54
CA VAL A 122 2.06 0.48 -17.12
C VAL A 122 2.37 1.57 -16.10
N VAL A 123 1.89 2.79 -16.29
CA VAL A 123 2.11 3.90 -15.33
C VAL A 123 1.43 3.60 -13.99
N ILE A 124 0.21 3.06 -14.00
CA ILE A 124 -0.50 2.66 -12.78
C ILE A 124 0.23 1.51 -12.08
N PHE A 125 0.67 0.51 -12.83
CA PHE A 125 1.41 -0.62 -12.29
C PHE A 125 2.71 -0.18 -11.60
N THR A 126 3.53 0.62 -12.28
CA THR A 126 4.84 1.08 -11.77
C THR A 126 4.71 1.94 -10.52
N THR A 127 3.73 2.84 -10.48
CA THR A 127 3.55 3.75 -9.33
C THR A 127 3.03 3.03 -8.08
N TYR A 128 2.03 2.17 -8.22
CA TYR A 128 1.48 1.40 -7.10
C TYR A 128 2.43 0.29 -6.62
N SER A 129 3.14 -0.38 -7.53
CA SER A 129 4.15 -1.38 -7.14
C SER A 129 5.31 -0.74 -6.39
N ALA A 130 5.79 0.44 -6.80
CA ALA A 130 6.81 1.18 -6.07
C ALA A 130 6.34 1.54 -4.64
N TYR A 131 5.11 2.05 -4.50
CA TYR A 131 4.51 2.31 -3.19
C TYR A 131 4.49 1.06 -2.31
N MET A 132 3.96 -0.06 -2.81
CA MET A 132 3.89 -1.31 -2.06
C MET A 132 5.27 -1.83 -1.65
N LEU A 133 6.25 -1.83 -2.56
CA LEU A 133 7.60 -2.33 -2.30
C LEU A 133 8.35 -1.47 -1.27
N TYR A 134 8.24 -0.15 -1.36
CA TYR A 134 8.92 0.73 -0.41
C TYR A 134 8.32 0.59 0.99
N VAL A 135 7.00 0.51 1.11
CA VAL A 135 6.35 0.26 2.40
C VAL A 135 6.66 -1.14 2.94
N GLN A 136 6.75 -2.15 2.08
CA GLN A 136 7.15 -3.50 2.44
C GLN A 136 8.58 -3.54 3.01
N HIS A 137 9.52 -2.75 2.47
CA HIS A 137 10.87 -2.59 3.04
C HIS A 137 10.82 -1.97 4.45
N ALA A 138 9.97 -0.97 4.68
CA ALA A 138 9.77 -0.40 6.01
C ALA A 138 9.22 -1.44 7.01
N CYS A 139 8.28 -2.28 6.57
CA CYS A 139 7.78 -3.40 7.38
C CYS A 139 8.91 -4.38 7.74
N ALA A 140 9.81 -4.69 6.80
CA ALA A 140 10.96 -5.54 7.04
C ALA A 140 11.91 -4.97 8.11
N LEU A 141 12.16 -3.64 8.08
CA LEU A 141 13.00 -2.98 9.09
C LEU A 141 12.38 -3.06 10.49
N PHE A 142 11.07 -2.84 10.62
CA PHE A 142 10.38 -2.99 11.90
C PHE A 142 10.33 -4.46 12.37
N ALA A 143 10.19 -5.42 11.46
CA ALA A 143 10.26 -6.85 11.78
C ALA A 143 11.67 -7.25 12.28
N ILE A 144 12.73 -6.72 11.66
CA ILE A 144 14.12 -6.93 12.11
C ILE A 144 14.32 -6.39 13.52
N VAL A 145 13.85 -5.17 13.79
CA VAL A 145 13.92 -4.56 15.13
C VAL A 145 13.15 -5.42 16.14
N SER A 146 11.92 -5.83 15.83
CA SER A 146 11.11 -6.69 16.70
C SER A 146 11.81 -8.02 17.02
N TYR A 147 12.41 -8.64 15.99
CA TYR A 147 13.19 -9.88 16.15
C TYR A 147 14.41 -9.67 17.06
N GLN A 148 15.16 -8.59 16.89
CA GLN A 148 16.29 -8.26 17.75
C GLN A 148 15.86 -8.03 19.20
N LEU A 149 14.76 -7.30 19.42
CA LEU A 149 14.21 -7.09 20.76
C LEU A 149 13.86 -8.41 21.45
N ARG A 150 13.18 -9.32 20.75
CA ARG A 150 12.82 -10.65 21.28
C ARG A 150 14.03 -11.56 21.53
N THR A 151 15.06 -11.45 20.71
CA THR A 151 16.27 -12.29 20.81
C THR A 151 17.38 -11.68 21.66
N MET A 152 17.15 -10.51 22.28
CA MET A 152 18.16 -9.81 23.07
C MET A 152 18.73 -10.63 24.24
N HIS A 153 17.88 -11.44 24.89
CA HIS A 153 18.28 -12.27 26.04
C HIS A 153 19.08 -13.52 25.65
N ILE A 154 19.11 -13.86 24.37
CA ILE A 154 19.87 -15.00 23.85
C ILE A 154 21.31 -14.54 23.60
N LEU A 155 22.20 -14.85 24.55
CA LEU A 155 23.60 -14.45 24.55
C LEU A 155 24.50 -15.33 23.65
N ASP A 156 24.08 -16.58 23.42
CA ASP A 156 24.89 -17.60 22.76
C ASP A 156 24.09 -18.34 21.65
N THR A 157 24.40 -18.01 20.39
CA THR A 157 23.69 -18.50 19.19
C THR A 157 23.96 -19.98 18.88
N SER A 158 25.00 -20.56 19.49
CA SER A 158 25.36 -21.99 19.40
C SER A 158 24.31 -22.92 20.03
N SER A 159 23.55 -22.42 21.02
CA SER A 159 22.51 -23.17 21.73
C SER A 159 21.19 -23.33 20.95
N LEU A 160 20.99 -22.55 19.87
CA LEU A 160 19.77 -22.57 19.05
C LEU A 160 19.60 -23.85 18.22
N ILE A 161 20.68 -24.61 17.99
CA ILE A 161 20.63 -25.85 17.21
C ILE A 161 19.91 -26.99 17.98
N ASN A 162 19.83 -26.90 19.31
CA ASN A 162 19.26 -27.94 20.19
C ASN A 162 17.92 -27.56 20.84
N LEU A 163 17.18 -26.59 20.30
CA LEU A 163 15.91 -26.14 20.88
C LEU A 163 14.74 -27.08 20.58
N LYS A 164 14.70 -28.21 21.29
CA LYS A 164 13.47 -28.99 21.51
C LYS A 164 12.98 -28.95 22.96
N ASP A 165 13.78 -28.48 23.91
CA ASP A 165 13.44 -28.60 25.33
C ASP A 165 12.97 -27.29 25.99
N ARG A 166 11.70 -27.33 26.41
CA ARG A 166 10.97 -26.31 27.17
C ARG A 166 11.57 -26.05 28.58
N HIS A 167 12.50 -26.90 29.03
CA HIS A 167 13.14 -26.84 30.36
C HIS A 167 14.24 -25.78 30.50
N LEU A 168 14.74 -25.18 29.42
CA LEU A 168 15.80 -24.17 29.51
C LEU A 168 15.31 -22.79 29.97
N LEU A 169 14.00 -22.49 29.84
CA LEU A 169 13.43 -21.21 30.26
C LEU A 169 13.48 -21.01 31.79
N GLU A 170 13.36 -22.11 32.57
CA GLU A 170 13.50 -22.06 34.03
C GLU A 170 14.96 -21.93 34.48
N LYS A 171 15.91 -22.47 33.71
CA LYS A 171 17.35 -22.39 34.05
C LYS A 171 17.89 -20.96 33.97
N TYR A 172 17.34 -20.10 33.12
CA TYR A 172 17.74 -18.69 32.99
C TYR A 172 17.17 -17.75 34.06
N LYS A 173 16.23 -18.20 34.89
CA LYS A 173 15.62 -17.37 35.95
C LYS A 173 16.54 -17.14 37.15
N ASN A 174 17.50 -18.04 37.37
CA ASN A 174 18.33 -18.09 38.58
C ASN A 174 19.83 -17.88 38.34
N VAL A 175 20.25 -17.51 37.12
CA VAL A 175 21.66 -17.25 36.81
C VAL A 175 21.94 -15.77 36.96
N GLU A 176 22.80 -15.41 37.93
CA GLU A 176 23.40 -14.08 37.97
C GLU A 176 24.24 -13.88 36.71
N LEU A 177 23.71 -13.09 35.77
CA LEU A 177 24.45 -12.72 34.56
C LEU A 177 25.75 -12.03 34.92
N SER A 178 26.85 -12.50 34.31
CA SER A 178 28.16 -11.88 34.42
C SER A 178 28.10 -10.42 33.95
N GLN A 179 28.97 -9.57 34.50
CA GLN A 179 29.05 -8.17 34.11
C GLN A 179 29.34 -8.02 32.59
N GLU A 180 30.11 -8.94 32.01
CA GLU A 180 30.42 -8.95 30.57
C GLU A 180 29.19 -9.29 29.71
N GLU A 181 28.33 -10.19 30.17
CA GLU A 181 27.10 -10.57 29.45
C GLU A 181 26.07 -9.43 29.48
N LYS A 182 25.96 -8.72 30.61
CA LYS A 182 25.14 -7.52 30.74
C LYS A 182 25.59 -6.42 29.78
N GLU A 183 26.90 -6.21 29.66
CA GLU A 183 27.48 -5.27 28.69
C GLU A 183 27.21 -5.69 27.23
N LYS A 184 27.25 -7.00 26.92
CA LYS A 184 26.92 -7.52 25.59
C LYS A 184 25.45 -7.31 25.24
N ILE A 185 24.52 -7.60 26.15
CA ILE A 185 23.08 -7.31 25.99
C ILE A 185 22.88 -5.81 25.79
N PHE A 186 23.57 -4.99 26.57
CA PHE A 186 23.46 -3.53 26.46
C PHE A 186 23.92 -3.00 25.10
N ARG A 187 25.06 -3.49 24.57
CA ARG A 187 25.52 -3.14 23.21
C ARG A 187 24.51 -3.56 22.14
N LYS A 188 23.89 -4.73 22.28
CA LYS A 188 22.80 -5.18 21.40
C LYS A 188 21.58 -4.25 21.48
N LEU A 189 21.19 -3.82 22.68
CA LEU A 189 20.09 -2.87 22.88
C LEU A 189 20.38 -1.52 22.20
N LEU A 190 21.58 -0.96 22.37
CA LEU A 190 21.98 0.28 21.70
C LEU A 190 21.94 0.16 20.18
N LEU A 191 22.40 -0.97 19.64
CA LEU A 191 22.33 -1.24 18.22
C LEU A 191 20.88 -1.32 17.73
N CYS A 192 20.02 -2.03 18.47
CA CYS A 192 18.60 -2.15 18.16
C CYS A 192 17.88 -0.78 18.20
N ILE A 193 18.20 0.07 19.18
CA ILE A 193 17.67 1.45 19.25
C ILE A 193 18.10 2.27 18.03
N LYS A 194 19.36 2.10 17.57
CA LYS A 194 19.86 2.77 16.36
C LYS A 194 19.11 2.27 15.12
N GLU A 195 18.88 0.97 15.00
CA GLU A 195 18.12 0.38 13.89
C GLU A 195 16.64 0.80 13.92
N HIS A 196 16.01 0.87 15.09
CA HIS A 196 14.66 1.40 15.26
C HIS A 196 14.55 2.87 14.83
N LYS A 197 15.52 3.71 15.22
CA LYS A 197 15.60 5.11 14.74
C LYS A 197 15.74 5.19 13.21
N ASN A 198 16.52 4.29 12.61
CA ASN A 198 16.65 4.23 11.16
C ASN A 198 15.34 3.80 10.48
N ALA A 199 14.63 2.81 11.02
CA ALA A 199 13.31 2.37 10.53
C ALA A 199 12.28 3.52 10.59
N ILE A 200 12.24 4.28 11.68
CA ILE A 200 11.40 5.48 11.81
C ILE A 200 11.78 6.52 10.77
N ARG A 201 13.07 6.81 10.58
CA ARG A 201 13.55 7.79 9.59
C ARG A 201 13.12 7.40 8.18
N TYR A 202 13.24 6.12 7.84
CA TYR A 202 12.78 5.58 6.56
C TYR A 202 11.26 5.73 6.39
N SER A 203 10.48 5.35 7.42
CA SER A 203 9.03 5.52 7.42
C SER A 203 8.60 6.99 7.22
N ASN A 204 9.26 7.94 7.88
CA ASN A 204 8.96 9.37 7.73
C ASN A 204 9.31 9.88 6.33
N LEU A 205 10.41 9.37 5.74
CA LEU A 205 10.77 9.67 4.35
C LEU A 205 9.68 9.16 3.39
N LEU A 206 9.18 7.94 3.59
CA LEU A 206 8.08 7.38 2.80
C LEU A 206 6.80 8.20 2.94
N GLU A 207 6.42 8.58 4.16
CA GLU A 207 5.25 9.43 4.38
C GLU A 207 5.40 10.74 3.59
N SER A 208 6.56 11.41 3.68
CA SER A 208 6.82 12.66 2.97
C SER A 208 6.83 12.53 1.44
N LEU A 209 7.12 11.34 0.91
CA LEU A 209 7.14 11.03 -0.52
C LEU A 209 5.73 10.77 -1.05
N PHE A 210 4.92 10.02 -0.31
CA PHE A 210 3.63 9.54 -0.77
C PHE A 210 2.44 10.36 -0.28
N THR A 211 2.58 11.27 0.70
CA THR A 211 1.44 12.00 1.27
C THR A 211 0.63 12.78 0.22
N LYS A 212 1.29 13.46 -0.72
CA LYS A 212 0.64 14.22 -1.81
C LYS A 212 0.03 13.30 -2.87
N PHE A 213 0.73 12.21 -3.17
CA PHE A 213 0.26 11.18 -4.11
C PHE A 213 -1.03 10.55 -3.58
N ILE A 214 -0.99 9.99 -2.37
CA ILE A 214 -2.12 9.31 -1.74
C ILE A 214 -3.34 10.24 -1.67
N LEU A 215 -3.16 11.51 -1.27
CA LEU A 215 -4.27 12.48 -1.21
C LEU A 215 -4.92 12.67 -2.59
N THR A 216 -4.10 12.94 -3.60
CA THR A 216 -4.58 13.18 -4.97
C THR A 216 -5.26 11.93 -5.53
N GLN A 217 -4.70 10.75 -5.28
CA GLN A 217 -5.25 9.47 -5.75
C GLN A 217 -6.60 9.16 -5.10
N ILE A 218 -6.69 9.31 -3.78
CA ILE A 218 -7.95 9.14 -3.04
C ILE A 218 -9.02 10.08 -3.60
N PHE A 219 -8.70 11.36 -3.78
CA PHE A 219 -9.61 12.35 -4.37
C PHE A 219 -10.18 11.88 -5.71
N PHE A 220 -9.34 11.42 -6.63
CA PHE A 220 -9.79 10.90 -7.91
C PHE A 220 -10.65 9.64 -7.77
N HIS A 221 -10.25 8.67 -6.93
CA HIS A 221 -11.04 7.44 -6.72
C HIS A 221 -12.45 7.74 -6.19
N ILE A 222 -12.61 8.73 -5.32
CA ILE A 222 -13.92 9.13 -4.79
C ILE A 222 -14.78 9.74 -5.88
N ILE A 223 -14.22 10.63 -6.71
CA ILE A 223 -14.95 11.22 -7.83
C ILE A 223 -15.38 10.13 -8.80
N CYS A 224 -14.48 9.20 -9.15
CA CYS A 224 -14.80 8.03 -9.97
C CYS A 224 -15.94 7.20 -9.37
N LEU A 225 -15.88 6.87 -8.08
CA LEU A 225 -16.92 6.12 -7.38
C LEU A 225 -18.25 6.87 -7.38
N SER A 226 -18.22 8.18 -7.17
CA SER A 226 -19.41 9.05 -7.18
C SER A 226 -20.11 9.01 -8.52
N ILE A 227 -19.36 9.21 -9.61
CA ILE A 227 -19.89 9.17 -10.99
C ILE A 227 -20.43 7.78 -11.31
N GLY A 228 -19.69 6.72 -10.95
CA GLY A 228 -20.15 5.34 -11.12
C GLY A 228 -21.44 5.06 -10.36
N GLY A 229 -21.56 5.54 -9.12
CA GLY A 229 -22.78 5.38 -8.31
C GLY A 229 -24.00 6.10 -8.91
N VAL A 230 -23.83 7.33 -9.40
CA VAL A 230 -24.89 8.04 -10.14
C VAL A 230 -25.28 7.25 -11.39
N GLY A 231 -24.31 6.74 -12.15
CA GLY A 231 -24.54 5.94 -13.35
C GLY A 231 -25.36 4.69 -13.09
N ILE A 232 -25.13 4.00 -11.98
CA ILE A 232 -25.93 2.83 -11.55
C ILE A 232 -27.38 3.24 -11.25
N VAL A 233 -27.57 4.32 -10.48
CA VAL A 233 -28.92 4.72 -10.04
C VAL A 233 -29.77 5.29 -11.17
N LEU A 234 -29.17 5.99 -12.12
CA LEU A 234 -29.90 6.50 -13.30
C LEU A 234 -30.33 5.37 -14.24
N ASN A 235 -29.59 4.26 -14.29
CA ASN A 235 -29.82 3.18 -15.24
C ASN A 235 -30.36 1.89 -14.59
N LEU A 236 -31.11 2.00 -13.49
CA LEU A 236 -31.63 0.85 -12.73
C LEU A 236 -32.48 -0.17 -13.53
N GLY A 237 -32.93 0.17 -14.74
CA GLY A 237 -33.67 -0.73 -15.63
C GLY A 237 -32.82 -1.39 -16.74
N ASN A 238 -31.56 -1.01 -16.92
CA ASN A 238 -30.69 -1.52 -17.98
C ASN A 238 -29.55 -2.34 -17.38
N THR A 239 -29.62 -3.67 -17.52
CA THR A 239 -28.66 -4.61 -16.95
C THR A 239 -27.24 -4.42 -17.46
N ASP A 240 -27.07 -3.99 -18.71
CA ASP A 240 -25.77 -3.83 -19.33
C ASP A 240 -25.03 -2.61 -18.75
N GLU A 241 -25.77 -1.51 -18.57
CA GLU A 241 -25.26 -0.28 -17.97
C GLU A 241 -24.94 -0.45 -16.47
N ILE A 242 -25.80 -1.16 -15.74
CA ILE A 242 -25.54 -1.51 -14.32
C ILE A 242 -24.25 -2.33 -14.20
N THR A 243 -24.07 -3.32 -15.07
CA THR A 243 -22.88 -4.19 -15.05
C THR A 243 -21.61 -3.39 -15.37
N ARG A 244 -21.69 -2.46 -16.33
CA ARG A 244 -20.57 -1.57 -16.68
C ARG A 244 -20.19 -0.65 -15.51
N PHE A 245 -21.13 0.08 -14.93
CA PHE A 245 -20.81 0.98 -13.82
C PHE A 245 -20.45 0.24 -12.53
N GLY A 246 -21.05 -0.94 -12.29
CA GLY A 246 -20.72 -1.81 -11.17
C GLY A 246 -19.29 -2.36 -11.26
N SER A 247 -18.86 -2.82 -12.43
CA SER A 247 -17.48 -3.29 -12.65
C SER A 247 -16.45 -2.16 -12.47
N LEU A 248 -16.76 -0.94 -12.95
CA LEU A 248 -15.92 0.23 -12.72
C LEU A 248 -15.82 0.56 -11.23
N ALA A 249 -16.93 0.54 -10.50
CA ALA A 249 -16.93 0.77 -9.05
C ALA A 249 -16.09 -0.28 -8.31
N LEU A 250 -16.20 -1.56 -8.68
CA LEU A 250 -15.39 -2.63 -8.09
C LEU A 250 -13.89 -2.38 -8.28
N VAL A 251 -13.46 -2.02 -9.50
CA VAL A 251 -12.07 -1.66 -9.80
C VAL A 251 -11.59 -0.53 -8.90
N GLN A 252 -12.39 0.55 -8.74
CA GLN A 252 -12.01 1.66 -7.87
C GLN A 252 -11.89 1.25 -6.40
N VAL A 253 -12.81 0.42 -5.89
CA VAL A 253 -12.74 -0.11 -4.51
C VAL A 253 -11.46 -0.94 -4.30
N ILE A 254 -11.08 -1.77 -5.28
CA ILE A 254 -9.83 -2.54 -5.23
C ILE A 254 -8.61 -1.62 -5.18
N HIS A 255 -8.59 -0.54 -5.98
CA HIS A 255 -7.49 0.43 -5.93
C HIS A 255 -7.37 1.13 -4.57
N ILE A 256 -8.49 1.53 -3.96
CA ILE A 256 -8.48 2.10 -2.60
C ILE A 256 -7.97 1.07 -1.59
N PHE A 257 -8.39 -0.19 -1.70
CA PHE A 257 -7.88 -1.26 -0.86
C PHE A 257 -6.36 -1.43 -0.96
N ILE A 258 -5.81 -1.43 -2.19
CA ILE A 258 -4.36 -1.52 -2.44
C ILE A 258 -3.61 -0.32 -1.89
N LEU A 259 -4.24 0.86 -1.82
CA LEU A 259 -3.66 2.05 -1.21
C LEU A 259 -3.64 1.96 0.32
N CYS A 260 -4.69 1.41 0.95
CA CYS A 260 -4.80 1.31 2.40
C CYS A 260 -4.01 0.14 3.00
N LEU A 261 -3.91 -1.00 2.29
CA LEU A 261 -3.31 -2.22 2.82
C LEU A 261 -1.83 -2.06 3.26
N PRO A 262 -0.91 -1.47 2.46
CA PRO A 262 0.47 -1.26 2.88
C PRO A 262 0.58 -0.35 4.11
N GLY A 263 -0.25 0.71 4.18
CA GLY A 263 -0.32 1.60 5.34
C GLY A 263 -0.72 0.87 6.62
N GLN A 264 -1.73 0.00 6.55
CA GLN A 264 -2.12 -0.85 7.68
C GLN A 264 -1.00 -1.81 8.07
N ARG A 265 -0.34 -2.45 7.10
CA ARG A 265 0.77 -3.38 7.40
C ARG A 265 1.88 -2.64 8.13
N LEU A 266 2.27 -1.45 7.68
CA LEU A 266 3.29 -0.65 8.34
C LEU A 266 2.94 -0.35 9.80
N LEU A 267 1.68 0.05 10.04
CA LEU A 267 1.17 0.33 11.39
C LEU A 267 1.26 -0.91 12.28
N ASN A 268 0.82 -2.07 11.79
CA ASN A 268 0.88 -3.32 12.56
C ASN A 268 2.32 -3.74 12.90
N HIS A 269 3.28 -3.60 11.97
CA HIS A 269 4.68 -3.94 12.26
C HIS A 269 5.31 -2.94 13.22
N SER A 270 4.91 -1.67 13.16
CA SER A 270 5.33 -0.67 14.12
C SER A 270 4.80 -0.97 15.52
N GLU A 271 3.57 -1.49 15.64
CA GLU A 271 2.99 -1.93 16.90
C GLU A 271 3.66 -3.20 17.44
N GLU A 272 4.05 -4.13 16.57
CA GLU A 272 4.79 -5.32 16.98
C GLU A 272 6.11 -4.99 17.68
N VAL A 273 6.79 -3.90 17.29
CA VAL A 273 8.00 -3.41 17.99
C VAL A 273 7.69 -3.00 19.42
N TYR A 274 6.54 -2.37 19.66
CA TYR A 274 6.09 -2.02 21.01
C TYR A 274 5.86 -3.29 21.85
N VAL A 275 5.12 -4.25 21.30
CA VAL A 275 4.87 -5.54 21.96
C VAL A 275 6.19 -6.25 22.28
N ALA A 276 7.11 -6.33 21.31
CA ALA A 276 8.43 -6.92 21.48
C ALA A 276 9.28 -6.18 22.54
N THR A 277 9.10 -4.86 22.69
CA THR A 277 9.77 -4.07 23.74
C THR A 277 9.22 -4.41 25.13
N CYS A 278 7.92 -4.65 25.25
CA CYS A 278 7.29 -5.08 26.51
C CYS A 278 7.70 -6.50 26.92
N GLU A 279 8.01 -7.37 25.96
CA GLU A 279 8.46 -8.76 26.18
C GLU A 279 9.91 -8.88 26.68
N ILE A 280 10.68 -7.78 26.69
CA ILE A 280 12.06 -7.76 27.18
C ILE A 280 12.09 -8.02 28.69
N VAL A 281 13.06 -8.82 29.13
CA VAL A 281 13.42 -9.07 30.55
C VAL A 281 14.12 -7.84 31.12
N TRP A 282 13.40 -6.73 31.21
CA TRP A 282 13.92 -5.39 31.54
C TRP A 282 14.54 -5.32 32.94
N TYR A 283 14.06 -6.14 33.88
CA TYR A 283 14.58 -6.21 35.25
C TYR A 283 16.01 -6.79 35.33
N MET A 284 16.47 -7.47 34.28
CA MET A 284 17.85 -7.95 34.15
C MET A 284 18.80 -6.88 33.59
N LEU A 285 18.29 -5.75 33.09
CA LEU A 285 19.12 -4.66 32.58
C LEU A 285 19.80 -3.92 33.75
N PRO A 286 21.03 -3.40 33.56
CA PRO A 286 21.67 -2.59 34.59
C PRO A 286 20.81 -1.36 34.97
N LYS A 287 20.82 -0.96 36.25
CA LYS A 287 20.05 0.19 36.76
C LYS A 287 20.26 1.47 35.96
N LYS A 288 21.49 1.72 35.49
CA LYS A 288 21.85 2.88 34.65
C LYS A 288 21.02 2.97 33.35
N PHE A 289 20.46 1.86 32.87
CA PHE A 289 19.78 1.78 31.57
C PHE A 289 18.26 1.57 31.67
N HIS A 290 17.70 1.51 32.87
CA HIS A 290 16.25 1.50 33.06
C HIS A 290 15.60 2.76 32.47
N ASN A 291 16.24 3.92 32.61
CA ASN A 291 15.76 5.16 31.99
C ASN A 291 15.73 5.06 30.46
N LEU A 292 16.77 4.47 29.86
CA LEU A 292 16.83 4.26 28.40
C LEU A 292 15.72 3.33 27.91
N TYR A 293 15.44 2.27 28.67
CA TYR A 293 14.34 1.35 28.39
C TYR A 293 12.97 2.05 28.48
N MET A 294 12.75 2.89 29.49
CA MET A 294 11.52 3.70 29.58
C MET A 294 11.35 4.62 28.37
N PHE A 295 12.44 5.30 27.93
CA PHE A 295 12.40 6.11 26.71
C PHE A 295 12.10 5.28 25.46
N LEU A 296 12.62 4.06 25.38
CA LEU A 296 12.32 3.13 24.28
C LEU A 296 10.83 2.78 24.26
N ILE A 297 10.25 2.34 25.38
CA ILE A 297 8.81 2.06 25.48
C ILE A 297 8.00 3.27 25.04
N ALA A 298 8.25 4.43 25.65
CA ALA A 298 7.52 5.65 25.35
C ALA A 298 7.59 6.02 23.86
N ARG A 299 8.75 5.79 23.22
CA ARG A 299 8.88 6.02 21.78
C ARG A 299 8.13 4.98 20.95
N THR A 300 8.17 3.71 21.32
CA THR A 300 7.50 2.63 20.56
C THR A 300 5.97 2.69 20.63
N MET A 301 5.40 3.34 21.66
CA MET A 301 3.96 3.66 21.73
C MET A 301 3.49 4.62 20.64
N ILE A 302 4.39 5.34 19.96
CA ILE A 302 4.06 6.22 18.84
C ILE A 302 4.31 5.49 17.53
N PHE A 303 3.25 4.92 16.97
CA PHE A 303 3.35 4.08 15.77
C PHE A 303 3.63 4.88 14.49
N SER A 304 4.43 4.28 13.62
CA SER A 304 4.70 4.79 12.28
C SER A 304 3.49 4.56 11.37
N LYS A 305 2.93 5.67 10.87
CA LYS A 305 1.72 5.67 10.03
C LYS A 305 1.96 6.45 8.74
N ILE A 306 1.32 6.02 7.66
CA ILE A 306 1.30 6.78 6.40
C ILE A 306 -0.01 7.56 6.35
N THR A 307 0.08 8.88 6.19
CA THR A 307 -1.08 9.75 6.15
C THR A 307 -1.23 10.49 4.83
N ALA A 308 -2.49 10.71 4.42
CA ALA A 308 -2.86 11.67 3.41
C ALA A 308 -2.91 13.07 4.05
N PHE A 309 -1.84 13.83 3.90
CA PHE A 309 -1.65 15.19 4.44
C PHE A 309 -2.01 15.35 5.93
N LYS A 310 -1.75 14.33 6.76
CA LYS A 310 -2.17 14.24 8.17
C LYS A 310 -3.69 14.28 8.43
N ILE A 311 -4.52 14.30 7.38
CA ILE A 311 -5.98 14.33 7.49
C ILE A 311 -6.51 12.91 7.72
N ALA A 312 -6.01 11.94 6.96
CA ALA A 312 -6.46 10.56 7.04
C ALA A 312 -5.29 9.59 7.11
N VAL A 313 -5.39 8.62 8.02
CA VAL A 313 -4.44 7.51 8.13
C VAL A 313 -4.80 6.44 7.10
N MET A 314 -3.81 5.94 6.38
CA MET A 314 -4.02 4.80 5.46
C MET A 314 -4.15 3.52 6.28
N SER A 315 -5.38 3.20 6.66
CA SER A 315 -5.76 2.05 7.47
C SER A 315 -6.97 1.34 6.87
N MET A 316 -7.25 0.13 7.36
CA MET A 316 -8.47 -0.59 6.99
C MET A 316 -9.74 0.11 7.46
N GLU A 317 -9.66 0.90 8.54
CA GLU A 317 -10.78 1.73 9.00
C GLU A 317 -11.16 2.77 7.94
N THR A 318 -10.18 3.46 7.36
CA THR A 318 -10.41 4.41 6.26
C THR A 318 -11.05 3.72 5.07
N PHE A 319 -10.55 2.55 4.67
CA PHE A 319 -11.14 1.76 3.58
C PHE A 319 -12.62 1.39 3.84
N LEU A 320 -12.92 0.88 5.05
CA LEU A 320 -14.28 0.52 5.44
C LEU A 320 -15.20 1.75 5.48
N ALA A 321 -14.71 2.88 5.97
CA ALA A 321 -15.45 4.14 5.98
C ALA A 321 -15.84 4.56 4.56
N VAL A 322 -14.94 4.42 3.57
CA VAL A 322 -15.26 4.69 2.15
C VAL A 322 -16.34 3.76 1.64
N LYS A 323 -16.15 2.46 1.82
CA LYS A 323 -17.08 1.45 1.33
C LYS A 323 -18.48 1.64 1.90
N ILE A 324 -18.59 1.81 3.22
CA ILE A 324 -19.87 2.00 3.91
C ILE A 324 -20.53 3.30 3.46
N SER A 325 -19.77 4.40 3.36
CA SER A 325 -20.32 5.67 2.87
C SER A 325 -20.87 5.53 1.45
N TYR A 326 -20.18 4.79 0.58
CA TYR A 326 -20.61 4.55 -0.78
C TYR A 326 -21.89 3.70 -0.84
N CYS A 327 -21.94 2.57 -0.14
CA CYS A 327 -23.13 1.72 -0.06
C CYS A 327 -24.35 2.51 0.45
N ASN A 328 -24.19 3.25 1.55
CA ASN A 328 -25.27 4.07 2.11
C ASN A 328 -25.75 5.16 1.12
N SER A 329 -24.85 5.68 0.29
CA SER A 329 -25.22 6.67 -0.71
C SER A 329 -26.06 6.05 -1.83
N LEU A 330 -25.75 4.82 -2.26
CA LEU A 330 -26.52 4.11 -3.28
C LEU A 330 -27.94 3.81 -2.81
N ASP A 331 -28.12 3.40 -1.55
CA ASP A 331 -29.45 3.10 -1.00
C ASP A 331 -30.33 4.36 -0.90
N ASN A 332 -29.74 5.53 -0.65
CA ASN A 332 -30.47 6.75 -0.43
C ASN A 332 -30.37 7.68 -1.66
N ARG A 333 -31.30 7.55 -2.62
CA ARG A 333 -31.27 8.28 -3.92
C ARG A 333 -31.06 9.80 -3.83
N LYS A 334 -31.52 10.45 -2.75
CA LYS A 334 -31.28 11.90 -2.49
C LYS A 334 -29.86 12.21 -2.00
N SER A 335 -29.15 11.23 -1.43
CA SER A 335 -27.82 11.37 -0.84
C SER A 335 -26.67 11.32 -1.85
N ILE A 336 -26.87 10.72 -3.03
CA ILE A 336 -25.80 10.57 -4.05
C ILE A 336 -25.31 11.92 -4.55
N ARG A 337 -26.22 12.89 -4.73
CA ARG A 337 -25.87 14.26 -5.14
C ARG A 337 -24.99 14.97 -4.11
N ASN A 338 -25.08 14.57 -2.85
CA ASN A 338 -24.28 15.09 -1.75
C ASN A 338 -23.15 14.12 -1.33
N PHE A 339 -22.92 13.00 -2.02
CA PHE A 339 -21.94 12.00 -1.60
C PHE A 339 -20.52 12.56 -1.53
N ILE A 340 -20.11 13.38 -2.50
CA ILE A 340 -18.82 14.08 -2.48
C ILE A 340 -18.72 14.99 -1.24
N ILE A 341 -19.79 15.74 -0.92
CA ILE A 341 -19.83 16.66 0.22
C ILE A 341 -19.83 15.88 1.55
N ILE A 342 -20.65 14.83 1.68
CA ILE A 342 -20.74 13.97 2.86
C ILE A 342 -19.42 13.24 3.10
N TYR A 343 -18.77 12.78 2.04
CA TYR A 343 -17.52 12.05 2.11
C TYR A 343 -16.35 12.98 2.46
N ILE A 344 -16.27 14.18 1.88
CA ILE A 344 -15.34 15.23 2.32
C ILE A 344 -15.62 15.57 3.80
N PHE A 345 -16.86 15.80 4.22
CA PHE A 345 -17.16 16.09 5.63
C PHE A 345 -16.81 14.96 6.60
N ARG A 346 -16.93 13.69 6.19
CA ARG A 346 -16.57 12.54 7.04
C ARG A 346 -15.07 12.26 7.11
N LEU A 347 -14.33 12.47 6.01
CA LEU A 347 -12.86 12.35 6.01
C LEU A 347 -12.18 13.49 6.76
N PHE A 348 -12.76 14.70 6.71
CA PHE A 348 -12.22 15.89 7.35
C PHE A 348 -12.73 16.10 8.78
N LYS A 349 -13.49 15.14 9.33
CA LYS A 349 -13.86 15.18 10.74
C LYS A 349 -12.60 14.85 11.55
N PRO A 350 -12.07 15.77 12.37
CA PRO A 350 -10.88 15.49 13.18
C PRO A 350 -11.19 14.31 14.11
N GLN A 351 -10.31 13.30 14.11
CA GLN A 351 -10.27 12.26 15.13
C GLN A 351 -9.86 12.85 16.47
#